data_AF-A0A942GJP6-F1
#
_entry.id   AF-A0A942GJP6-F1
#
_cell.length_a   1.000
_cell.length_b   1.000
_cell.length_c   1.000
_cell.angle_alpha   90.00
_cell.angle_beta   90.00
_cell.angle_gamma   90.00
#
_symmetry.space_group_name_H-M   'P 1'
#
loop_
_entity.id
_entity.type
_entity.pdbx_description
1 polymer ?
#
loop_
_entity_poly.entity_id
_entity_poly.type
_entity_poly.pdbx_seq_one_letter_code
_entity_poly.pdbx_strand_id
1 'polypeptide(L)'
;MGKNLPAYTTAENIVKLVECLRKKNNDEKEAKPLFGLAESGFANTKSALIAFCLLEEEGFTELGRELAYANQDGRRQAMLKVLLSFSAYEVALQNTLQKGTSSSSDLDAIVAHWGRFDFGSTERNRQDAAKLFASIIEYVGLGQFIKGVKGTATRIAWSADAISLLGRAQENAPSAVTDVDSVRIIGAPVESPQNKEPNLQLVRSTQEQSPVRGAPQIVVKVDMAGWSKEEIRDFFRYAYGHFDGEDQR
;
A
#
# COMPACT_ATOMS: atom_id res chain seq x y z
N MET A 1 13.47 10.26 5.77
CA MET A 1 13.40 10.27 4.30
C MET A 1 12.40 11.34 3.88
N GLY A 2 12.72 12.16 2.88
CA GLY A 2 11.84 13.25 2.44
C GLY A 2 10.49 12.71 1.97
N LYS A 3 9.40 13.36 2.37
CA LYS A 3 8.01 13.05 2.02
C LYS A 3 7.69 13.27 0.53
N ASN A 4 8.66 13.08 -0.37
CA ASN A 4 8.46 13.30 -1.80
C ASN A 4 7.65 12.16 -2.38
N LEU A 5 6.55 12.51 -3.04
CA LEU A 5 5.81 11.55 -3.84
C LEU A 5 6.55 11.31 -5.17
N PRO A 6 6.58 10.08 -5.68
CA PRO A 6 7.07 9.79 -7.03
C PRO A 6 6.34 10.66 -8.06
N ALA A 7 7.11 11.31 -8.94
CA ALA A 7 6.61 12.31 -9.87
C ALA A 7 7.48 12.37 -11.13
N TYR A 8 7.04 13.14 -12.14
CA TYR A 8 7.78 13.39 -13.39
C TYR A 8 8.10 12.13 -14.21
N THR A 9 7.25 11.11 -14.10
CA THR A 9 7.29 9.89 -14.92
C THR A 9 5.87 9.38 -15.20
N THR A 10 5.74 8.24 -15.86
CA THR A 10 4.46 7.58 -16.22
C THR A 10 4.55 6.09 -15.94
N ALA A 11 3.39 5.41 -15.89
CA ALA A 11 3.36 3.94 -15.78
C ALA A 11 4.07 3.27 -16.98
N GLU A 12 3.93 3.83 -18.18
CA GLU A 12 4.63 3.36 -19.39
C GLU A 12 6.16 3.44 -19.21
N ASN A 13 6.66 4.57 -18.69
CA ASN A 13 8.09 4.74 -18.44
C ASN A 13 8.61 3.77 -17.37
N ILE A 14 7.83 3.52 -16.31
CA ILE A 14 8.14 2.52 -15.28
C ILE A 14 8.32 1.15 -15.92
N VAL A 15 7.33 0.68 -16.69
CA VAL A 15 7.39 -0.62 -17.37
C VAL A 15 8.54 -0.67 -18.36
N LYS A 16 8.76 0.40 -19.14
CA LYS A 16 9.86 0.50 -20.10
C LYS A 16 11.23 0.38 -19.42
N LEU A 17 11.42 1.03 -18.26
CA LEU A 17 12.68 0.95 -17.52
C LEU A 17 12.91 -0.45 -16.98
N VAL A 18 11.88 -1.05 -16.36
CA VAL A 18 11.93 -2.41 -15.83
C VAL A 18 12.27 -3.41 -16.94
N GLU A 19 11.64 -3.30 -18.11
CA GLU A 19 11.95 -4.18 -19.24
C GLU A 19 13.38 -4.03 -19.74
N CYS A 20 13.89 -2.81 -19.77
CA CYS A 20 15.25 -2.54 -20.22
C CYS A 20 16.28 -3.14 -19.25
N LEU A 21 16.14 -2.85 -17.95
CA LEU A 21 17.02 -3.39 -16.91
C LEU A 21 16.98 -4.93 -16.90
N ARG A 22 15.79 -5.53 -17.04
CA ARG A 22 15.66 -6.99 -17.17
C ARG A 22 16.45 -7.55 -18.36
N LYS A 23 16.32 -6.94 -19.54
CA LYS A 23 16.98 -7.42 -20.78
C LYS A 23 18.50 -7.24 -20.75
N LYS A 24 18.98 -6.25 -20.01
CA LYS A 24 20.38 -5.80 -20.01
C LYS A 24 21.11 -6.08 -18.71
N ASN A 25 20.63 -7.03 -17.92
CA ASN A 25 21.25 -7.45 -16.66
C ASN A 25 21.54 -6.25 -15.72
N ASN A 26 20.54 -5.38 -15.56
CA ASN A 26 20.59 -4.14 -14.79
C ASN A 26 21.60 -3.09 -15.28
N ASP A 27 22.02 -3.12 -16.56
CA ASP A 27 22.87 -2.07 -17.13
C ASP A 27 22.12 -0.75 -17.36
N GLU A 28 22.32 0.19 -16.46
CA GLU A 28 21.74 1.54 -16.53
C GLU A 28 22.27 2.37 -17.71
N LYS A 29 23.50 2.12 -18.18
CA LYS A 29 24.09 2.88 -19.29
C LYS A 29 23.33 2.65 -20.58
N GLU A 30 22.82 1.43 -20.77
CA GLU A 30 21.96 1.10 -21.91
C GLU A 30 20.52 1.58 -21.76
N ALA A 31 20.04 1.74 -20.52
CA ALA A 31 18.68 2.20 -20.24
C ALA A 31 18.52 3.73 -20.38
N LYS A 32 19.52 4.51 -19.97
CA LYS A 32 19.49 5.98 -19.99
C LYS A 32 19.04 6.59 -21.33
N PRO A 33 19.58 6.18 -22.50
CA PRO A 33 19.21 6.76 -23.79
C PRO A 33 17.71 6.66 -24.14
N LEU A 34 17.00 5.68 -23.57
CA LEU A 34 15.57 5.46 -23.81
C LEU A 34 14.66 6.53 -23.19
N PHE A 35 15.20 7.36 -22.29
CA PHE A 35 14.49 8.42 -21.57
C PHE A 35 14.89 9.82 -22.03
N GLY A 36 15.58 9.92 -23.18
CA GLY A 36 16.02 11.18 -23.78
C GLY A 36 17.40 11.65 -23.30
N LEU A 37 17.88 12.73 -23.90
CA LEU A 37 19.22 13.30 -23.63
C LEU A 37 19.31 13.99 -22.26
N ALA A 38 18.18 14.40 -21.69
CA ALA A 38 18.13 14.93 -20.35
C ALA A 38 18.07 13.75 -19.34
N GLU A 39 19.11 13.59 -18.53
CA GLU A 39 19.21 12.50 -17.54
C GLU A 39 18.04 12.45 -16.53
N SER A 40 17.24 13.52 -16.45
CA SER A 40 16.11 13.66 -15.53
C SER A 40 15.02 12.62 -15.75
N GLY A 41 14.70 12.23 -16.99
CA GLY A 41 13.65 11.24 -17.26
C GLY A 41 13.98 9.86 -16.67
N PHE A 42 15.22 9.42 -16.88
CA PHE A 42 15.74 8.18 -16.30
C PHE A 42 15.79 8.28 -14.77
N ALA A 43 16.39 9.35 -14.24
CA ALA A 43 16.56 9.52 -12.79
C ALA A 43 15.22 9.56 -12.05
N ASN A 44 14.22 10.28 -12.58
CA ASN A 44 12.88 10.33 -11.99
C ASN A 44 12.18 8.96 -12.03
N THR A 45 12.31 8.23 -13.13
CA THR A 45 11.71 6.90 -13.26
C THR A 45 12.38 5.89 -12.33
N LYS A 46 13.72 5.90 -12.24
CA LYS A 46 14.48 5.06 -11.30
C LYS A 46 14.10 5.39 -9.85
N SER A 47 14.02 6.68 -9.52
CA SER A 47 13.57 7.13 -8.19
C SER A 47 12.17 6.61 -7.86
N ALA A 48 11.24 6.63 -8.83
CA ALA A 48 9.92 6.02 -8.67
C ALA A 48 9.99 4.51 -8.43
N LEU A 49 10.83 3.76 -9.17
CA LEU A 49 11.01 2.32 -8.93
C LEU A 49 11.49 2.04 -7.49
N ILE A 50 12.44 2.83 -6.98
CA ILE A 50 12.95 2.68 -5.61
C ILE A 50 11.85 3.02 -4.60
N ALA A 51 11.13 4.13 -4.81
CA ALA A 51 10.06 4.57 -3.90
C ALA A 51 8.88 3.59 -3.84
N PHE A 52 8.61 2.88 -4.94
CA PHE A 52 7.61 1.81 -5.00
C PHE A 52 8.16 0.43 -4.59
N CYS A 53 9.38 0.36 -4.07
CA CYS A 53 10.04 -0.88 -3.67
C CYS A 53 10.06 -1.91 -4.82
N LEU A 54 10.29 -1.47 -6.06
CA LEU A 54 10.47 -2.32 -7.25
C LEU A 54 11.95 -2.56 -7.55
N LEU A 55 12.83 -1.67 -7.09
CA LEU A 55 14.26 -1.72 -7.36
C LEU A 55 15.05 -1.33 -6.10
N GLU A 56 16.09 -2.09 -5.81
CA GLU A 56 17.08 -1.86 -4.75
C GLU A 56 18.49 -1.87 -5.34
N GLU A 57 19.52 -1.69 -4.50
CA GLU A 57 20.92 -1.62 -4.92
C GLU A 57 21.38 -2.90 -5.65
N GLU A 58 20.90 -4.07 -5.21
CA GLU A 58 21.25 -5.38 -5.76
C GLU A 58 20.39 -5.78 -6.98
N GLY A 59 19.37 -4.97 -7.34
CA GLY A 59 18.47 -5.23 -8.47
C GLY A 59 17.00 -5.25 -8.09
N PHE A 60 16.18 -6.01 -8.83
CA PHE A 60 14.74 -6.07 -8.60
C PHE A 60 14.39 -6.74 -7.26
N THR A 61 13.49 -6.11 -6.51
CA THR A 61 12.82 -6.72 -5.36
C THR A 61 11.88 -7.85 -5.81
N GLU A 62 11.19 -8.51 -4.87
CA GLU A 62 10.15 -9.49 -5.24
C GLU A 62 9.05 -8.88 -6.13
N LEU A 63 8.48 -7.75 -5.72
CA LEU A 63 7.48 -7.03 -6.53
C LEU A 63 8.06 -6.52 -7.85
N GLY A 64 9.33 -6.10 -7.85
CA GLY A 64 10.07 -5.75 -9.06
C GLY A 64 10.20 -6.92 -10.03
N ARG A 65 10.48 -8.13 -9.54
CA ARG A 65 10.56 -9.36 -10.34
C ARG A 65 9.20 -9.75 -10.90
N GLU A 66 8.13 -9.65 -10.10
CA GLU A 66 6.77 -9.85 -10.61
C GLU A 66 6.49 -8.94 -11.81
N LEU A 67 6.79 -7.65 -11.68
CA LEU A 67 6.61 -6.69 -12.79
C LEU A 67 7.54 -6.99 -13.98
N ALA A 68 8.79 -7.37 -13.73
CA ALA A 68 9.77 -7.58 -14.79
C ALA A 68 9.48 -8.82 -15.65
N TYR A 69 9.12 -9.93 -15.02
CA TYR A 69 9.02 -11.24 -15.68
C TYR A 69 7.59 -11.64 -16.03
N ALA A 70 6.58 -10.90 -15.58
CA ALA A 70 5.18 -11.19 -15.92
C ALA A 70 4.82 -10.85 -17.39
N ASN A 71 3.76 -11.51 -17.84
CA ASN A 71 2.99 -11.10 -19.01
C ASN A 71 2.19 -9.80 -18.72
N GLN A 72 1.44 -9.29 -19.70
CA GLN A 72 0.75 -8.02 -19.55
C GLN A 72 -0.24 -7.97 -18.36
N ASP A 73 -0.98 -9.04 -18.11
CA ASP A 73 -1.94 -9.06 -17.00
C ASP A 73 -1.25 -9.17 -15.64
N GLY A 74 -0.18 -9.97 -15.53
CA GLY A 74 0.62 -10.02 -14.31
C GLY A 74 1.33 -8.69 -14.03
N ARG A 75 1.73 -7.92 -15.05
CA ARG A 75 2.24 -6.56 -14.86
C ARG A 75 1.19 -5.60 -14.34
N ARG A 76 -0.05 -5.69 -14.83
CA ARG A 76 -1.17 -4.92 -14.27
C ARG A 76 -1.40 -5.27 -12.80
N GLN A 77 -1.34 -6.56 -12.44
CA GLN A 77 -1.46 -7.00 -11.05
C GLN A 77 -0.31 -6.48 -10.17
N ALA A 78 0.93 -6.55 -10.64
CA ALA A 78 2.09 -5.99 -9.91
C ALA A 78 1.97 -4.47 -9.71
N MET A 79 1.56 -3.73 -10.74
CA MET A 79 1.30 -2.28 -10.63
C MET A 79 0.09 -1.97 -9.72
N LEU A 80 -0.89 -2.86 -9.63
CA LEU A 80 -2.00 -2.73 -8.69
C LEU A 80 -1.53 -2.93 -7.25
N LYS A 81 -0.64 -3.91 -7.00
CA LYS A 81 0.02 -4.07 -5.69
C LYS A 81 0.78 -2.80 -5.28
N VAL A 82 1.43 -2.10 -6.22
CA VAL A 82 2.07 -0.80 -5.96
C VAL A 82 1.07 0.25 -5.47
N LEU A 83 -0.12 0.34 -6.08
CA LEU A 83 -1.17 1.28 -5.64
C LEU A 83 -1.64 0.98 -4.22
N LEU A 84 -1.72 -0.31 -3.86
CA LEU A 84 -2.23 -0.78 -2.58
C LEU A 84 -1.18 -0.75 -1.46
N SER A 85 0.12 -0.84 -1.79
CA SER A 85 1.20 -0.83 -0.80
C SER A 85 1.80 0.55 -0.55
N PHE A 86 1.66 1.48 -1.50
CA PHE A 86 2.17 2.84 -1.35
C PHE A 86 1.13 3.72 -0.66
N SER A 87 1.34 4.04 0.63
CA SER A 87 0.33 4.63 1.52
C SER A 87 -0.39 5.87 0.97
N ALA A 88 0.33 6.77 0.29
CA ALA A 88 -0.31 7.95 -0.30
C ALA A 88 -1.33 7.56 -1.39
N TYR A 89 -1.00 6.55 -2.20
CA TYR A 89 -1.86 6.07 -3.28
C TYR A 89 -3.02 5.25 -2.73
N GLU A 90 -2.75 4.38 -1.76
CA GLU A 90 -3.76 3.57 -1.10
C GLU A 90 -4.85 4.44 -0.46
N VAL A 91 -4.48 5.42 0.37
CA VAL A 91 -5.44 6.28 1.06
C VAL A 91 -6.22 7.15 0.07
N ALA A 92 -5.57 7.66 -0.98
CA ALA A 92 -6.25 8.42 -2.03
C ALA A 92 -7.27 7.56 -2.78
N LEU A 93 -6.93 6.30 -3.08
CA LEU A 93 -7.80 5.35 -3.75
C LEU A 93 -9.02 5.01 -2.88
N GLN A 94 -8.80 4.67 -1.60
CA GLN A 94 -9.87 4.39 -0.64
C GLN A 94 -10.82 5.59 -0.47
N ASN A 95 -10.26 6.79 -0.24
CA ASN A 95 -11.05 8.02 -0.09
C ASN A 95 -11.87 8.35 -1.36
N THR A 96 -11.35 8.01 -2.54
CA THR A 96 -12.07 8.26 -3.79
C THR A 96 -13.24 7.29 -3.97
N LEU A 97 -13.06 6.03 -3.59
CA LEU A 97 -14.07 4.99 -3.77
C LEU A 97 -15.15 5.00 -2.67
N GLN A 98 -14.79 5.39 -1.44
CA GLN A 98 -15.72 5.46 -0.31
C GLN A 98 -16.72 6.63 -0.39
N LYS A 99 -16.41 7.70 -1.12
CA LYS A 99 -17.28 8.90 -1.25
C LYS A 99 -18.55 8.68 -2.07
N GLY A 100 -18.84 7.44 -2.46
CA GLY A 100 -19.87 7.11 -3.44
C GLY A 100 -19.36 7.42 -4.85
N THR A 101 -19.73 6.56 -5.80
CA THR A 101 -19.25 6.53 -7.19
C THR A 101 -19.67 7.76 -7.99
N SER A 102 -19.02 8.89 -7.71
CA SER A 102 -18.81 9.88 -8.75
C SER A 102 -18.05 9.15 -9.87
N SER A 103 -18.61 9.15 -11.07
CA SER A 103 -17.99 8.49 -12.24
C SER A 103 -16.64 9.09 -12.61
N SER A 104 -16.26 10.22 -12.00
CA SER A 104 -14.93 10.79 -12.12
C SER A 104 -14.41 11.46 -10.85
N SER A 105 -13.11 11.64 -10.78
CA SER A 105 -12.45 12.45 -9.75
C SER A 105 -11.39 13.37 -10.34
N ASP A 106 -11.48 14.65 -9.98
CA ASP A 106 -10.51 15.66 -10.39
C ASP A 106 -9.17 15.45 -9.66
N LEU A 107 -8.07 15.63 -10.39
CA LEU A 107 -6.73 15.49 -9.80
C LEU A 107 -6.48 16.53 -8.69
N ASP A 108 -7.06 17.72 -8.79
CA ASP A 108 -6.92 18.76 -7.76
C ASP A 108 -7.53 18.32 -6.42
N ALA A 109 -8.59 17.49 -6.43
CA ALA A 109 -9.16 16.92 -5.22
C ALA A 109 -8.21 15.89 -4.58
N ILE A 110 -7.50 15.11 -5.38
CA ILE A 110 -6.47 14.16 -4.93
C ILE A 110 -5.27 14.91 -4.35
N VAL A 111 -4.82 15.97 -5.03
CA VAL A 111 -3.74 16.84 -4.57
C VAL A 111 -4.07 17.51 -3.24
N ALA A 112 -5.28 18.08 -3.11
CA ALA A 112 -5.76 18.67 -1.88
C ALA A 112 -5.86 17.62 -0.75
N HIS A 113 -6.31 16.40 -1.07
CA HIS A 113 -6.35 15.31 -0.11
C HIS A 113 -4.95 14.96 0.40
N TRP A 114 -3.96 14.76 -0.48
CA TRP A 114 -2.58 14.52 -0.06
C TRP A 114 -2.00 15.67 0.77
N GLY A 115 -2.32 16.92 0.43
CA GLY A 115 -1.89 18.07 1.22
C GLY A 115 -2.44 18.06 2.66
N ARG A 116 -3.67 17.58 2.88
CA ARG A 116 -4.28 17.46 4.21
C ARG A 116 -3.62 16.39 5.09
N PHE A 117 -3.11 15.33 4.48
CA PHE A 117 -2.42 14.22 5.17
C PHE A 117 -0.89 14.36 5.14
N ASP A 118 -0.39 15.53 4.74
CA ASP A 118 1.05 15.85 4.72
C ASP A 118 1.87 14.87 3.85
N PHE A 119 1.26 14.44 2.73
CA PHE A 119 1.94 13.73 1.66
C PHE A 119 2.49 14.73 0.62
N GLY A 120 3.69 14.46 0.10
CA GLY A 120 4.38 15.33 -0.85
C GLY A 120 5.07 16.51 -0.18
N SER A 121 6.27 16.87 -0.66
CA SER A 121 7.03 18.00 -0.09
C SER A 121 6.46 19.37 -0.43
N THR A 122 5.83 19.48 -1.59
CA THR A 122 5.34 20.74 -2.16
C THR A 122 4.07 20.48 -2.95
N GLU A 123 3.30 21.54 -3.19
CA GLU A 123 2.12 21.48 -4.04
C GLU A 123 2.46 21.00 -5.45
N ARG A 124 3.55 21.52 -6.02
CA ARG A 124 4.04 21.08 -7.32
C ARG A 124 4.37 19.58 -7.34
N ASN A 125 5.04 19.06 -6.31
CA ASN A 125 5.32 17.63 -6.20
C ASN A 125 4.03 16.80 -6.19
N ARG A 126 3.01 17.23 -5.44
CA ARG A 126 1.69 16.56 -5.43
C ARG A 126 1.01 16.61 -6.79
N GLN A 127 1.01 17.75 -7.47
CA GLN A 127 0.41 17.89 -8.80
C GLN A 127 1.05 16.95 -9.82
N ASP A 128 2.37 16.85 -9.83
CA ASP A 128 3.07 15.95 -10.74
C ASP A 128 2.95 14.48 -10.33
N ALA A 129 2.88 14.19 -9.02
CA ALA A 129 2.58 12.85 -8.52
C ALA A 129 1.15 12.39 -8.83
N ALA A 130 0.18 13.31 -8.89
CA ALA A 130 -1.20 13.00 -9.22
C ALA A 130 -1.34 12.54 -10.67
N LYS A 131 -0.51 13.09 -11.58
CA LYS A 131 -0.42 12.63 -12.96
C LYS A 131 0.16 11.22 -13.06
N LEU A 132 1.19 10.90 -12.27
CA LEU A 132 1.73 9.54 -12.21
C LEU A 132 0.70 8.57 -11.64
N PHE A 133 0.04 8.93 -10.54
CA PHE A 133 -1.06 8.15 -9.96
C PHE A 133 -2.14 7.85 -10.99
N ALA A 134 -2.65 8.88 -11.68
CA ALA A 134 -3.66 8.71 -12.72
C ALA A 134 -3.17 7.83 -13.89
N SER A 135 -1.90 7.96 -14.29
CA SER A 135 -1.28 7.10 -15.31
C SER A 135 -1.22 5.64 -14.87
N ILE A 136 -0.98 5.36 -13.58
CA ILE A 136 -0.97 3.99 -13.04
C ILE A 136 -2.41 3.45 -12.99
N ILE A 137 -3.38 4.25 -12.51
CA ILE A 137 -4.80 3.89 -12.51
C ILE A 137 -5.29 3.48 -13.90
N GLU A 138 -4.90 4.24 -14.93
CA GLU A 138 -5.18 3.90 -16.33
C GLU A 138 -4.50 2.60 -16.76
N TYR A 139 -3.21 2.44 -16.44
CA TYR A 139 -2.45 1.23 -16.80
C TYR A 139 -3.07 -0.05 -16.22
N VAL A 140 -3.52 -0.01 -14.97
CA VAL A 140 -4.13 -1.17 -14.29
C VAL A 140 -5.60 -1.38 -14.64
N GLY A 141 -6.21 -0.46 -15.40
CA GLY A 141 -7.60 -0.59 -15.86
C GLY A 141 -8.66 -0.18 -14.84
N LEU A 142 -8.31 0.56 -13.79
CA LEU A 142 -9.26 1.06 -12.80
C LEU A 142 -10.02 2.31 -13.29
N GLY A 143 -9.52 2.98 -14.31
CA GLY A 143 -10.16 4.15 -14.92
C GLY A 143 -9.41 4.65 -16.15
N GLN A 144 -9.84 5.79 -16.68
CA GLN A 144 -9.18 6.48 -17.79
C GLN A 144 -8.60 7.80 -17.31
N PHE A 145 -7.36 8.11 -17.72
CA PHE A 145 -6.71 9.36 -17.37
C PHE A 145 -7.03 10.45 -18.41
N ILE A 146 -7.95 11.35 -18.08
CA ILE A 146 -8.43 12.38 -18.99
C ILE A 146 -7.68 13.68 -18.72
N LYS A 147 -6.81 14.07 -19.65
CA LYS A 147 -6.15 15.38 -19.65
C LYS A 147 -7.17 16.48 -19.93
N GLY A 148 -7.27 17.44 -19.03
CA GLY A 148 -8.16 18.59 -19.18
C GLY A 148 -7.72 19.48 -20.34
N VAL A 149 -8.69 20.02 -21.08
CA VAL A 149 -8.49 21.06 -22.08
C VAL A 149 -9.37 22.25 -21.71
N LYS A 150 -8.83 23.48 -21.89
CA LYS A 150 -9.50 24.80 -21.71
C LYS A 150 -10.80 24.76 -20.89
N GLY A 151 -10.69 25.06 -19.59
CA GLY A 151 -11.84 25.16 -18.69
C GLY A 151 -12.31 23.82 -18.10
N THR A 152 -11.76 22.70 -18.55
CA THR A 152 -12.07 21.37 -18.00
C THR A 152 -10.90 20.87 -17.15
N ALA A 153 -11.19 20.38 -15.94
CA ALA A 153 -10.18 19.80 -15.05
C ALA A 153 -9.61 18.48 -15.62
N THR A 154 -8.34 18.24 -15.29
CA THR A 154 -7.70 16.94 -15.50
C THR A 154 -8.24 15.98 -14.45
N ARG A 155 -8.70 14.79 -14.88
CA ARG A 155 -9.47 13.89 -14.03
C ARG A 155 -9.24 12.43 -14.36
N ILE A 156 -9.65 11.57 -13.44
CA ILE A 156 -9.78 10.12 -13.64
C ILE A 156 -11.26 9.84 -13.87
N ALA A 157 -11.62 9.23 -14.99
CA ALA A 157 -12.95 8.65 -15.17
C ALA A 157 -12.90 7.19 -14.71
N TRP A 158 -13.61 6.86 -13.64
CA TRP A 158 -13.54 5.55 -13.00
C TRP A 158 -14.29 4.49 -13.80
N SER A 159 -13.72 3.29 -13.89
CA SER A 159 -14.42 2.13 -14.43
C SER A 159 -15.57 1.73 -13.50
N ALA A 160 -16.69 1.28 -14.08
CA ALA A 160 -17.80 0.72 -13.29
C ALA A 160 -17.34 -0.48 -12.44
N ASP A 161 -16.34 -1.21 -12.92
CA ASP A 161 -15.80 -2.40 -12.26
C ASP A 161 -14.63 -2.08 -11.29
N ALA A 162 -14.28 -0.80 -11.09
CA ALA A 162 -13.10 -0.43 -10.30
C ALA A 162 -13.14 -1.00 -8.87
N ILE A 163 -14.32 -0.95 -8.22
CA ILE A 163 -14.53 -1.52 -6.88
C ILE A 163 -14.31 -3.04 -6.90
N SER A 164 -14.93 -3.73 -7.87
CA SER A 164 -14.81 -5.20 -8.01
C SER A 164 -13.37 -5.64 -8.29
N LEU A 165 -12.63 -4.89 -9.10
CA LEU A 165 -11.22 -5.17 -9.40
C LEU A 165 -10.34 -4.99 -8.16
N LEU A 166 -10.65 -3.99 -7.33
CA LEU A 166 -9.91 -3.75 -6.09
C LEU A 166 -10.20 -4.79 -5.01
N GLY A 167 -11.46 -5.18 -4.83
CA GLY A 167 -11.84 -6.25 -3.90
C GLY A 167 -11.09 -7.54 -4.21
N ARG A 168 -11.06 -7.95 -5.49
CA ARG A 168 -10.29 -9.12 -5.93
C ARG A 168 -8.80 -8.99 -5.67
N ALA A 169 -8.22 -7.80 -5.83
CA ALA A 169 -6.79 -7.60 -5.63
C ALA A 169 -6.41 -7.64 -4.13
N GLN A 170 -7.31 -7.20 -3.25
CA GLN A 170 -7.13 -7.29 -1.81
C GLN A 170 -7.29 -8.73 -1.30
N GLU A 171 -8.24 -9.50 -1.84
CA GLU A 171 -8.44 -10.92 -1.49
C GLU A 171 -7.30 -11.83 -1.95
N ASN A 172 -6.67 -11.51 -3.09
CA ASN A 172 -5.53 -12.27 -3.63
C ASN A 172 -4.17 -11.79 -3.10
N ALA A 173 -4.13 -10.81 -2.19
CA ALA A 173 -2.90 -10.51 -1.46
C ALA A 173 -2.62 -11.69 -0.52
N PRO A 174 -1.45 -12.34 -0.59
CA PRO A 174 -1.14 -13.42 0.32
C PRO A 174 -1.23 -12.91 1.76
N SER A 175 -2.14 -13.49 2.54
CA SER A 175 -2.07 -13.40 4.00
C SER A 175 -0.70 -13.90 4.40
N ALA A 176 0.08 -13.08 5.10
CA ALA A 176 1.41 -13.48 5.57
C ALA A 176 1.29 -14.78 6.39
N VAL A 177 1.71 -15.89 5.79
CA VAL A 177 1.73 -17.20 6.44
C VAL A 177 2.85 -17.15 7.48
N THR A 178 2.49 -17.12 8.75
CA THR A 178 3.41 -17.37 9.85
C THR A 178 3.55 -18.88 9.98
N ASP A 179 4.52 -19.43 9.25
CA ASP A 179 4.97 -20.80 9.43
C ASP A 179 5.81 -20.84 10.71
N VAL A 180 5.22 -21.35 11.79
CA VAL A 180 5.93 -21.57 13.05
C VAL A 180 5.79 -23.04 13.40
N ASP A 181 6.76 -23.84 13.00
CA ASP A 181 7.07 -25.01 13.82
C ASP A 181 8.52 -25.46 13.71
N SER A 182 9.02 -25.99 14.82
CA SER A 182 10.30 -26.67 15.03
C SER A 182 11.48 -25.83 15.55
N VAL A 183 11.55 -25.59 16.86
CA VAL A 183 12.85 -25.57 17.57
C VAL A 183 12.80 -26.47 18.81
N ARG A 184 13.77 -27.40 18.84
CA ARG A 184 14.01 -28.47 19.82
C ARG A 184 14.34 -27.95 21.22
N ILE A 185 13.83 -28.66 22.23
CA ILE A 185 14.08 -28.48 23.67
C ILE A 185 15.33 -29.27 24.10
N ILE A 186 16.21 -28.64 24.88
CA ILE A 186 17.20 -29.25 25.79
C ILE A 186 17.20 -28.30 27.02
N GLY A 187 16.61 -28.61 28.19
CA GLY A 187 17.07 -29.56 29.23
C GLY A 187 18.33 -29.01 29.92
N ALA A 188 18.48 -28.75 31.23
CA ALA A 188 17.77 -29.00 32.48
C ALA A 188 18.53 -28.19 33.59
N PRO A 189 18.54 -28.55 34.89
CA PRO A 189 17.64 -28.12 35.97
C PRO A 189 18.43 -27.46 37.15
N VAL A 190 17.86 -27.48 38.39
CA VAL A 190 18.45 -27.20 39.74
C VAL A 190 18.04 -25.83 40.30
N GLU A 191 17.53 -25.63 41.53
CA GLU A 191 17.04 -26.42 42.67
C GLU A 191 16.25 -25.43 43.56
N SER A 192 15.22 -25.91 44.26
CA SER A 192 14.49 -25.18 45.32
C SER A 192 15.07 -25.57 46.70
N PRO A 193 14.87 -24.79 47.79
CA PRO A 193 13.72 -25.11 48.65
C PRO A 193 13.08 -23.96 49.48
N GLN A 194 11.75 -24.11 49.73
CA GLN A 194 10.97 -23.91 50.99
C GLN A 194 11.05 -22.55 51.76
N ASN A 195 9.98 -21.91 52.28
CA ASN A 195 8.64 -22.32 52.69
C ASN A 195 7.76 -21.06 53.02
N LYS A 196 6.42 -21.27 53.07
CA LYS A 196 5.31 -20.46 53.64
C LYS A 196 4.47 -19.58 52.68
N GLU A 197 3.46 -20.23 52.12
CA GLU A 197 2.17 -19.69 51.65
C GLU A 197 1.21 -19.30 52.80
N PRO A 198 0.01 -18.72 52.56
CA PRO A 198 -0.57 -18.30 51.27
C PRO A 198 -1.07 -16.85 51.26
N ASN A 199 -1.00 -16.17 50.10
CA ASN A 199 -2.14 -15.39 49.65
C ASN A 199 -2.12 -15.23 48.13
N LEU A 200 -3.18 -15.73 47.49
CA LEU A 200 -3.45 -15.60 46.06
C LEU A 200 -4.02 -14.19 45.80
N GLN A 201 -3.29 -13.36 45.06
CA GLN A 201 -3.84 -12.68 43.89
C GLN A 201 -2.71 -12.08 43.03
N LEU A 202 -2.80 -12.46 41.75
CA LEU A 202 -1.79 -12.40 40.71
C LEU A 202 -1.42 -10.96 40.35
N VAL A 203 -0.25 -10.51 40.81
CA VAL A 203 0.49 -9.39 40.22
C VAL A 203 1.72 -9.96 39.55
N ARG A 204 1.92 -9.67 38.26
CA ARG A 204 3.18 -9.30 37.58
C ARG A 204 2.96 -9.37 36.07
N SER A 205 3.11 -8.26 35.35
CA SER A 205 4.39 -7.72 34.88
C SER A 205 5.16 -8.73 34.02
N THR A 206 5.01 -8.58 32.72
CA THR A 206 5.98 -8.98 31.69
C THR A 206 6.14 -7.74 30.81
N GLN A 207 7.21 -6.98 31.07
CA GLN A 207 8.47 -7.01 30.33
C GLN A 207 8.32 -6.43 28.93
N GLU A 208 8.87 -5.21 28.82
CA GLU A 208 9.14 -4.47 27.61
C GLU A 208 9.77 -5.39 26.55
N GLN A 209 9.02 -5.63 25.47
CA GLN A 209 9.60 -6.05 24.20
C GLN A 209 9.71 -4.80 23.34
N SER A 210 10.95 -4.45 23.01
CA SER A 210 11.31 -3.38 22.10
C SER A 210 10.47 -3.44 20.82
N PRO A 211 9.85 -2.33 20.37
CA PRO A 211 9.02 -2.36 19.18
C PRO A 211 9.88 -2.62 17.95
N VAL A 212 9.46 -3.61 17.17
CA VAL A 212 9.86 -3.79 15.77
C VAL A 212 9.53 -2.48 15.06
N ARG A 213 10.58 -1.82 14.54
CA ARG A 213 10.46 -0.60 13.74
C ARG A 213 9.54 -0.86 12.54
N GLY A 214 8.43 -0.12 12.44
CA GLY A 214 7.91 0.28 11.13
C GLY A 214 6.39 0.30 10.92
N ALA A 215 5.57 -0.34 11.75
CA ALA A 215 4.11 -0.29 11.59
C ALA A 215 3.47 0.54 12.72
N PRO A 216 2.53 1.46 12.42
CA PRO A 216 1.84 2.21 13.47
C PRO A 216 0.92 1.27 14.26
N GLN A 217 1.22 1.08 15.55
CA GLN A 217 0.30 0.42 16.48
C GLN A 217 -0.81 1.41 16.83
N ILE A 218 -1.95 1.30 16.14
CA ILE A 218 -3.13 2.12 16.43
C ILE A 218 -3.94 1.41 17.52
N VAL A 219 -4.04 2.04 18.69
CA VAL A 219 -4.92 1.60 19.78
C VAL A 219 -6.12 2.53 19.81
N VAL A 220 -7.29 2.04 19.42
CA VAL A 220 -8.55 2.77 19.50
C VAL A 220 -9.26 2.37 20.79
N LYS A 221 -9.51 3.34 21.68
CA LYS A 221 -10.35 3.15 22.88
C LYS A 221 -11.75 3.68 22.56
N VAL A 222 -12.76 2.82 22.63
CA VAL A 222 -14.16 3.19 22.38
C VAL A 222 -14.95 3.00 23.66
N ASP A 223 -15.67 4.05 24.07
CA ASP A 223 -16.64 3.97 25.16
C ASP A 223 -18.03 3.62 24.57
N MET A 224 -18.58 2.49 25.00
CA MET A 224 -19.85 1.95 24.51
C MET A 224 -20.94 1.99 25.59
N ALA A 225 -20.72 2.67 26.73
CA ALA A 225 -21.63 2.64 27.87
C ALA A 225 -23.06 3.13 27.56
N GLY A 226 -23.24 3.92 26.49
CA GLY A 226 -24.55 4.44 26.06
C GLY A 226 -25.13 3.80 24.80
N TRP A 227 -24.49 2.76 24.24
CA TRP A 227 -24.88 2.22 22.94
C TRP A 227 -25.93 1.10 23.05
N SER A 228 -26.80 1.03 22.06
CA SER A 228 -27.70 -0.10 21.88
C SER A 228 -26.95 -1.36 21.43
N LYS A 229 -27.60 -2.52 21.54
CA LYS A 229 -27.02 -3.78 21.06
C LYS A 229 -26.80 -3.77 19.55
N GLU A 230 -27.70 -3.13 18.80
CA GLU A 230 -27.57 -2.98 17.35
C GLU A 230 -26.35 -2.11 17.00
N GLU A 231 -26.14 -1.00 17.70
CA GLU A 231 -25.00 -0.10 17.48
C GLU A 231 -23.65 -0.77 17.78
N ILE A 232 -23.59 -1.56 18.86
CA ILE A 232 -22.42 -2.36 19.20
C ILE A 232 -22.16 -3.40 18.11
N ARG A 233 -23.19 -4.12 17.65
CA ARG A 233 -23.06 -5.14 16.60
C ARG A 233 -22.56 -4.53 15.29
N ASP A 234 -23.13 -3.40 14.88
CA ASP A 234 -22.73 -2.71 13.66
C ASP A 234 -21.29 -2.22 13.75
N PHE A 235 -20.86 -1.68 14.89
CA PHE A 235 -19.46 -1.29 15.10
C PHE A 235 -18.50 -2.47 14.92
N PHE A 236 -18.78 -3.63 15.53
CA PHE A 236 -17.94 -4.81 15.35
C PHE A 236 -17.97 -5.33 13.92
N ARG A 237 -19.13 -5.28 13.24
CA ARG A 237 -19.26 -5.64 11.83
C ARG A 237 -18.39 -4.75 10.94
N TYR A 238 -18.37 -3.45 11.19
CA TYR A 238 -17.53 -2.51 10.43
C TYR A 238 -16.05 -2.62 10.76
N ALA A 239 -15.70 -2.85 12.03
CA ALA A 239 -14.31 -2.90 12.47
C ALA A 239 -13.61 -4.22 12.12
N TYR A 240 -14.34 -5.34 12.07
CA TYR A 240 -13.75 -6.69 11.96
C TYR A 240 -14.39 -7.59 10.90
N GLY A 241 -15.44 -7.15 10.19
CA GLY A 241 -16.12 -7.94 9.16
C GLY A 241 -17.34 -8.72 9.68
N HIS A 242 -17.90 -9.61 8.84
CA HIS A 242 -19.09 -10.40 9.19
C HIS A 242 -18.76 -11.49 10.22
N PHE A 243 -19.57 -11.58 11.26
CA PHE A 243 -19.59 -12.71 12.19
C PHE A 243 -20.71 -13.66 11.75
N ASP A 244 -20.36 -14.78 11.10
CA ASP A 244 -21.32 -15.84 10.84
C ASP A 244 -21.66 -16.53 12.17
N GLY A 245 -22.78 -16.13 12.75
CA GLY A 245 -23.26 -16.62 14.05
C GLY A 245 -24.72 -16.29 14.34
N GLU A 246 -25.51 -15.97 13.30
CA GLU A 246 -26.97 -16.02 13.40
C GLU A 246 -27.42 -17.34 12.77
N ASP A 247 -27.46 -18.39 13.59
CA ASP A 247 -28.48 -19.43 13.49
C ASP A 247 -28.64 -20.13 14.84
N GLN A 248 -29.79 -19.88 15.48
CA GLN A 248 -30.68 -20.85 16.13
C GLN A 248 -31.48 -20.18 17.24
N ARG A 249 -32.68 -19.67 16.89
CA ARG A 249 -33.94 -20.00 17.57
C ARG A 249 -35.11 -19.88 16.61
#